data_AF-A0A9E5AZ71-F1
#
_entry.id   AF-A0A9E5AZ71-F1
#
_cell.length_a   1.000
_cell.length_b   1.000
_cell.length_c   1.000
_cell.angle_alpha   90.00
_cell.angle_beta   90.00
_cell.angle_gamma   90.00
#
_symmetry.space_group_name_H-M   'P 1'
#
loop_
_entity.id
_entity.type
_entity.pdbx_description
1 polymer ?
#
loop_
_entity_poly.entity_id
_entity_poly.type
_entity_poly.pdbx_seq_one_letter_code
_entity_poly.pdbx_strand_id
1 'polypeptide(L)' 'MPVRPRAAGMSLIPTTTGSATAIGMIYPELLGKLNGHAVRVPLLTGSLTDCVFQMKRDTTIEEVNALLKAASE' A
#
# COMPACT_ATOMS: atom_id res chain seq x y z
N MET A 1 -1.49 -21.70 -5.10
CA MET A 1 -1.18 -21.83 -6.54
C MET A 1 -0.15 -20.76 -6.91
N PRO A 2 0.98 -21.07 -7.57
CA PRO A 2 1.96 -20.03 -7.93
C PRO A 2 1.34 -19.13 -9.02
N VAL A 3 1.11 -17.87 -8.68
CA VAL A 3 0.55 -16.83 -9.58
C VAL A 3 1.61 -16.12 -10.43
N ARG A 4 2.90 -16.37 -10.15
CA ARG A 4 4.05 -15.78 -10.86
C ARG A 4 4.41 -16.35 -12.25
N PRO A 5 3.98 -17.54 -12.71
CA PRO A 5 4.35 -18.04 -14.04
C PRO A 5 3.49 -17.47 -15.19
N ARG A 6 2.52 -16.57 -14.91
CA ARG A 6 1.70 -15.93 -15.96
C ARG A 6 2.45 -14.81 -16.68
N ALA A 7 2.17 -14.61 -17.96
CA ALA A 7 2.78 -13.55 -18.77
C ALA A 7 2.46 -12.16 -18.20
N ALA A 8 3.48 -11.49 -17.65
CA ALA A 8 3.33 -10.21 -16.94
C ALA A 8 2.80 -9.06 -17.82
N GLY A 9 3.08 -9.09 -19.13
CA GLY A 9 2.61 -8.08 -20.08
C GLY A 9 1.13 -8.19 -20.47
N MET A 10 0.43 -9.23 -20.04
CA MET A 10 -0.96 -9.49 -20.42
C MET A 10 -1.83 -9.91 -19.24
N SER A 11 -1.38 -9.68 -18.01
CA SER A 11 -2.08 -10.19 -16.82
C SER A 11 -1.95 -9.25 -15.63
N LEU A 12 -3.02 -9.21 -14.84
CA LEU A 12 -2.96 -8.75 -13.46
C LEU A 12 -2.48 -9.92 -12.60
N ILE A 13 -1.41 -9.71 -11.83
CA ILE A 13 -0.78 -10.77 -11.05
C ILE A 13 -0.80 -10.38 -9.56
N PRO A 14 -1.73 -10.94 -8.78
CA PRO A 14 -1.73 -10.80 -7.33
C PRO A 14 -0.47 -11.44 -6.74
N THR A 15 0.14 -10.79 -5.76
CA THR A 15 1.25 -11.32 -4.98
C THR A 15 1.22 -10.77 -3.56
N THR A 16 1.83 -11.48 -2.64
CA THR A 16 2.15 -10.93 -1.31
C THR A 16 3.22 -9.84 -1.44
N THR A 17 3.23 -8.94 -0.47
CA THR A 17 4.23 -7.87 -0.29
C THR A 17 4.74 -7.88 1.15
N GLY A 18 6.00 -7.50 1.35
CA GLY A 18 6.59 -7.32 2.67
C GLY A 18 6.48 -5.90 3.23
N SER A 19 5.88 -4.97 2.49
CA SER A 19 5.85 -3.54 2.86
C SER A 19 5.16 -3.29 4.20
N ALA A 20 4.01 -3.90 4.45
CA ALA A 20 3.29 -3.74 5.72
C ALA A 20 4.10 -4.25 6.93
N THR A 21 4.78 -5.39 6.78
CA THR A 21 5.68 -5.93 7.81
C THR A 21 6.86 -4.99 8.06
N ALA A 22 7.44 -4.41 7.01
CA ALA A 22 8.54 -3.46 7.13
C ALA A 22 8.14 -2.19 7.90
N ILE A 23 6.96 -1.64 7.64
CA ILE A 23 6.46 -0.47 8.37
C ILE A 23 6.32 -0.79 9.87
N GLY A 24 5.80 -1.96 10.24
CA GLY A 24 5.69 -2.37 11.64
C GLY A 24 7.04 -2.53 12.37
N MET A 25 8.14 -2.74 11.64
CA MET A 25 9.49 -2.75 12.22
C MET A 25 10.04 -1.34 12.44
N ILE A 26 9.67 -0.38 11.58
CA ILE A 26 10.09 1.04 11.71
C ILE A 26 9.26 1.75 12.79
N TYR A 27 7.96 1.46 12.83
CA TYR A 27 6.98 2.03 13.75
C TYR A 27 6.36 0.90 14.58
N PRO A 28 6.96 0.55 15.73
CA PRO A 28 6.51 -0.59 16.55
C PRO A 28 5.04 -0.51 16.98
N GLU A 29 4.50 0.70 17.14
CA GLU A 29 3.10 0.95 17.45
C GLU A 29 2.13 0.54 16.32
N LEU A 30 2.63 0.33 15.10
CA LEU A 30 1.90 -0.15 13.93
C LEU A 30 2.05 -1.66 13.71
N LEU A 31 2.84 -2.35 14.54
CA LEU A 31 3.04 -3.79 14.42
C LEU A 31 1.70 -4.53 14.52
N GLY A 32 1.43 -5.37 13.52
CA GLY A 32 0.17 -6.14 13.42
C GLY A 32 -1.06 -5.31 13.03
N LYS A 33 -0.95 -3.99 12.83
CA LYS A 33 -2.08 -3.12 12.44
C LYS A 33 -2.20 -2.92 10.94
N LEU A 34 -1.13 -3.17 10.19
CA LEU A 34 -1.11 -3.01 8.74
C LEU A 34 -0.97 -4.37 8.06
N ASN A 35 -1.70 -4.54 6.96
CA ASN A 35 -1.54 -5.64 6.04
C ASN A 35 -1.54 -5.10 4.61
N GLY A 36 -1.19 -5.93 3.64
CA GLY A 36 -1.16 -5.50 2.25
C GLY A 36 -0.94 -6.65 1.29
N HIS A 37 -1.41 -6.45 0.07
CA HIS A 37 -1.09 -7.28 -1.08
C HIS A 37 -0.69 -6.35 -2.22
N ALA A 38 -0.03 -6.90 -3.23
CA ALA A 38 0.32 -6.15 -4.43
C ALA A 38 -0.30 -6.81 -5.65
N VAL A 39 -0.65 -6.00 -6.63
CA VAL A 39 -1.05 -6.47 -7.95
C VAL A 39 -0.07 -5.90 -8.95
N ARG A 40 0.66 -6.78 -9.63
CA ARG A 40 1.49 -6.37 -10.76
C ARG A 40 0.60 -6.21 -11.99
N VAL A 41 0.78 -5.09 -12.68
CA VAL A 41 0.01 -4.73 -13.86
C VAL A 41 0.92 -4.62 -15.09
N PRO A 42 0.39 -4.71 -16.32
CA PRO A 42 1.17 -4.55 -17.56
C PRO A 42 1.71 -3.12 -17.78
N LEU A 43 2.68 -2.70 -16.98
CA LEU A 43 3.35 -1.41 -17.07
C LEU A 43 4.86 -1.60 -16.84
N LEU A 44 5.68 -0.94 -17.66
CA LEU A 44 7.14 -1.07 -17.60
C LEU A 44 7.74 -0.54 -16.29
N THR A 45 7.20 0.58 -15.80
CA THR A 45 7.61 1.21 -14.55
C THR A 45 6.52 2.16 -14.04
N GLY A 46 6.50 2.41 -12.73
CA GLY A 46 5.46 3.16 -12.05
C GLY A 46 4.63 2.25 -11.14
N SER A 47 4.31 2.78 -9.97
CA SER A 47 3.53 2.06 -8.95
C SER A 47 2.68 3.05 -8.18
N LEU A 48 1.52 2.58 -7.74
CA LEU A 48 0.64 3.30 -6.81
C LEU A 48 0.47 2.46 -5.55
N THR A 49 0.45 3.12 -4.41
CA THR A 49 0.03 2.50 -3.16
C THR A 49 -1.37 3.01 -2.83
N ASP A 50 -2.32 2.08 -2.74
CA ASP A 50 -3.67 2.35 -2.26
C ASP A 50 -3.78 1.88 -0.81
N CYS A 51 -4.25 2.76 0.06
CA CYS A 51 -4.29 2.55 1.50
C CYS A 51 -5.66 2.90 2.05
N VAL A 52 -6.26 1.95 2.76
CA VAL A 52 -7.49 2.16 3.52
C VAL A 52 -7.17 2.02 5.00
N PHE A 53 -7.50 3.05 5.77
CA PHE A 53 -7.22 3.10 7.20
C PHE A 53 -8.50 3.34 7.99
N GLN A 54 -8.57 2.69 9.16
CA GLN A 54 -9.58 3.01 10.16
C GLN A 54 -8.97 3.97 11.19
N MET A 55 -9.53 5.17 11.27
CA MET A 55 -9.05 6.21 12.17
C MET A 55 -9.72 6.11 13.54
N LYS A 56 -9.03 6.59 14.57
CA LYS A 56 -9.54 6.62 15.95
C LYS A 56 -10.61 7.70 16.19
N ARG A 57 -10.70 8.67 15.28
CA ARG A 57 -11.64 9.78 15.30
C ARG A 57 -12.12 10.05 13.89
N ASP A 58 -13.21 10.81 13.78
CA ASP A 58 -13.68 11.30 12.51
C ASP A 58 -12.66 12.26 11.88
N THR A 59 -12.59 12.19 10.55
CA THR A 59 -11.66 12.96 9.70
C THR A 59 -12.39 13.44 8.45
N THR A 60 -11.95 14.55 7.86
CA THR A 60 -12.47 15.02 6.55
C THR A 60 -11.41 14.90 5.46
N ILE A 61 -11.86 14.97 4.20
CA ILE A 61 -10.98 14.91 3.03
C ILE A 61 -10.00 16.09 3.04
N GLU A 62 -10.48 17.28 3.38
CA GLU A 62 -9.70 18.52 3.41
C GLU A 62 -8.59 18.44 4.46
N GLU A 63 -8.91 17.91 5.65
CA GLU A 63 -7.95 17.72 6.74
C GLU A 63 -6.82 16.77 6.33
N VAL A 64 -7.17 15.59 5.80
CA VAL A 64 -6.17 14.57 5.41
C VAL A 64 -5.29 15.11 4.28
N ASN A 65 -5.86 15.77 3.28
CA ASN A 65 -5.10 16.37 2.18
C ASN A 65 -4.16 17.48 2.66
N ALA A 66 -4.59 18.31 3.62
CA ALA A 66 -3.74 19.35 4.19
C ALA A 66 -2.55 18.75 4.96
N LEU A 67 -2.78 17.70 5.76
CA LEU A 67 -1.72 16.99 6.49
C LEU A 67 -0.70 16.35 5.55
N LEU A 68 -1.17 15.67 4.50
CA LEU A 68 -0.27 15.06 3.50
C LEU A 68 0.54 16.11 2.74
N LYS A 69 -0.07 17.26 2.41
CA LYS A 69 0.64 18.37 1.78
C LYS A 69 1.71 18.97 2.70
N ALA A 70 1.37 19.21 3.97
CA ALA A 70 2.33 19.72 4.95
C ALA A 70 3.51 18.76 5.19
N ALA A 71 3.26 17.44 5.13
CA ALA A 71 4.31 16.42 5.26
C ALA A 71 5.16 16.21 3.99
N SER A 72 4.84 16.90 2.89
CA SER A 72 5.53 16.77 1.59
C SER A 72 6.59 17.84 1.32
N GLU A 73 6.67 18.87 2.19
CA GLU A 73 7.73 19.87 2.23
C GLU A 73 9.00 19.31 2.91
#